data_AF-A0A9D6E5L5-F1
#
_entry.id   AF-A0A9D6E5L5-F1
#
_cell.length_a   1.000
_cell.length_b   1.000
_cell.length_c   1.000
_cell.angle_alpha   90.00
_cell.angle_beta   90.00
_cell.angle_gamma   90.00
#
_symmetry.space_group_name_H-M   'P 1'
#
loop_
_entity.id
_entity.type
_entity.pdbx_description
1 polymer ?
#
loop_
_entity_poly.entity_id
_entity_poly.type
_entity_poly.pdbx_seq_one_letter_code
_entity_poly.pdbx_strand_id
1 'polypeptide(L)'
;KTKLIRKVRFTYSSGQKKTGDVEVQPGQDDFSSEPQRNGYVEISQNYTGGDVFPFKIYYQNEEKYTYSSTDTSTTTTSGELNVSLDMKSNKLTLAGDYQTKSVGDGSSVKFNLSVSPSPGEIKVGKPAKSKNLIQLLNDLGFGELFSGDGSGLFVTETQARDTERKTDIKAMQGQLEAYWADNGFYPTLGEVNDPNWRSQNFVGLDSEALKDPQGTSQKLVGSPKAKSYSYVASPSGCNNVECTSFTLTATLEGGGTFSVRSLN
;
A
#
# COMPACT_ATOMS: atom_id res chain seq x y z
N LYS A 1 0.98 2.29 35.88
CA LYS A 1 0.22 2.20 34.62
C LYS A 1 -0.38 3.56 34.32
N THR A 2 0.26 4.35 33.46
CA THR A 2 -0.16 5.72 33.15
C THR A 2 -1.27 5.64 32.12
N LYS A 3 -2.52 5.86 32.55
CA LYS A 3 -3.69 5.88 31.66
C LYS A 3 -3.65 7.20 30.88
N LEU A 4 -3.16 7.16 29.64
CA LEU A 4 -3.15 8.35 28.79
C LEU A 4 -4.55 8.49 28.16
N ILE A 5 -5.47 9.12 28.87
CA ILE A 5 -6.76 9.52 28.31
C ILE A 5 -6.54 10.87 27.64
N ARG A 6 -6.59 10.91 26.31
CA ARG A 6 -6.66 12.18 25.57
C ARG A 6 -8.01 12.26 24.91
N LYS A 7 -8.76 13.30 25.25
CA LYS A 7 -10.08 13.62 24.72
C LYS A 7 -10.07 15.07 24.31
N VAL A 8 -10.41 15.33 23.05
CA VAL A 8 -10.56 16.66 22.49
C VAL A 8 -11.98 16.77 21.95
N ARG A 9 -12.70 17.80 22.37
CA ARG A 9 -14.08 18.06 21.95
C ARG A 9 -14.15 19.44 21.30
N PHE A 10 -14.72 19.48 20.11
CA PHE A 10 -15.02 20.68 19.36
C PHE A 10 -16.53 20.87 19.36
N THR A 11 -17.00 21.99 19.91
CA THR A 11 -18.44 22.31 19.97
C THR A 11 -18.74 23.44 19.01
N TYR A 12 -19.90 23.37 18.36
CA TYR A 12 -20.42 24.44 17.50
C TYR A 12 -21.90 24.67 17.78
N SER A 13 -22.33 25.91 17.58
CA SER A 13 -23.74 26.30 17.70
C SER A 13 -24.04 27.38 16.67
N SER A 14 -25.12 27.23 15.89
CA SER A 14 -25.64 28.28 15.02
C SER A 14 -26.95 28.82 15.59
N GLY A 15 -26.96 30.11 15.90
CA GLY A 15 -28.17 30.88 16.20
C GLY A 15 -28.08 32.22 15.50
N GLN A 16 -28.84 32.40 14.41
CA GLN A 16 -29.14 33.72 13.87
C GLN A 16 -30.51 34.14 14.42
N LYS A 17 -30.56 35.28 15.14
CA LYS A 17 -31.79 36.04 15.29
C LYS A 17 -31.92 36.91 14.03
N LYS A 18 -32.79 36.56 13.09
CA LYS A 18 -33.31 37.56 12.15
C LYS A 18 -34.29 38.43 12.94
N THR A 19 -33.81 39.55 13.48
CA THR A 19 -34.69 40.67 13.86
C THR A 19 -34.73 41.64 12.70
N GLY A 20 -35.71 41.44 11.82
CA GLY A 20 -36.15 42.40 10.83
C GLY A 20 -37.66 42.26 10.70
N ASP A 21 -38.36 43.38 10.61
CA ASP A 21 -39.82 43.39 10.45
C ASP A 21 -40.17 42.70 9.13
N VAL A 22 -40.68 41.48 9.21
CA VAL A 22 -41.28 40.79 8.06
C VAL A 22 -42.76 41.15 8.06
N GLU A 23 -43.19 41.94 7.09
CA GLU A 23 -44.60 42.20 6.86
C GLU A 23 -45.25 40.92 6.30
N VAL A 24 -45.88 40.14 7.19
CA VAL A 24 -46.58 38.90 6.84
C VAL A 24 -47.88 39.27 6.13
N GLN A 25 -48.03 38.88 4.86
CA GLN A 25 -49.28 39.04 4.13
C GLN A 25 -50.37 38.09 4.69
N PRO A 26 -51.65 38.51 4.74
CA PRO A 26 -52.74 37.65 5.21
C PRO A 26 -52.84 36.38 4.35
N GLY A 27 -52.66 35.21 4.96
CA GLY A 27 -52.74 33.90 4.30
C GLY A 27 -51.40 33.26 3.95
N GLN A 28 -50.27 33.88 4.33
CA GLN A 28 -48.95 33.29 4.17
C GLN A 28 -48.43 32.82 5.53
N ASP A 29 -48.41 31.50 5.76
CA ASP A 29 -47.75 30.96 6.94
C ASP A 29 -46.23 31.16 6.80
N ASP A 30 -45.69 32.16 7.50
CA ASP A 30 -44.26 32.43 7.54
C ASP A 30 -43.53 31.35 8.39
N PHE A 31 -43.24 30.22 7.75
CA PHE A 31 -42.46 29.13 8.32
C PHE A 31 -41.05 29.11 7.72
N SER A 32 -40.16 30.01 8.16
CA SER A 32 -38.73 29.85 7.88
C SER A 32 -37.86 30.50 8.94
N SER A 33 -37.98 30.03 10.19
CA SER A 33 -36.85 30.14 11.10
C SER A 33 -35.81 29.12 10.67
N GLU A 34 -34.62 29.58 10.26
CA GLU A 34 -33.48 28.67 10.09
C GLU A 34 -33.31 27.82 11.36
N PRO A 35 -33.16 26.49 11.25
CA PRO A 35 -33.10 25.62 12.41
C PRO A 35 -31.92 25.99 13.30
N GLN A 36 -32.13 26.00 14.61
CA GLN A 36 -31.02 26.11 15.56
C GLN A 36 -30.23 24.81 15.54
N ARG A 37 -28.94 24.90 15.27
CA ARG A 37 -28.05 23.73 15.24
C ARG A 37 -27.10 23.79 16.41
N ASN A 38 -27.06 22.76 17.23
CA ASN A 38 -26.09 22.59 18.29
C ASN A 38 -25.41 21.24 18.11
N GLY A 39 -24.08 21.21 18.13
CA GLY A 39 -23.40 19.94 17.96
C GLY A 39 -21.97 19.94 18.46
N TYR A 40 -21.38 18.76 18.44
CA TYR A 40 -19.98 18.59 18.73
C TYR A 40 -19.38 17.41 17.97
N VAL A 41 -18.07 17.50 17.76
CA VAL A 41 -17.22 16.39 17.36
C VAL A 41 -16.24 16.13 18.48
N GLU A 42 -16.12 14.87 18.89
CA GLU A 42 -15.23 14.42 19.93
C GLU A 42 -14.28 13.36 19.38
N ILE A 43 -12.99 13.57 19.57
CA ILE A 43 -11.95 12.60 19.25
C ILE A 43 -11.34 12.17 20.58
N SER A 44 -11.35 10.85 20.82
CA SER A 44 -10.83 10.29 22.04
C SER A 44 -9.96 9.06 21.79
N GLN A 45 -8.97 8.89 22.65
CA GLN A 45 -8.12 7.71 22.70
C GLN A 45 -8.13 7.18 24.13
N ASN A 46 -8.51 5.91 24.30
CA ASN A 46 -8.48 5.24 25.60
C ASN A 46 -7.45 4.10 25.55
N TYR A 47 -6.18 4.47 25.53
CA TYR A 47 -5.07 3.52 25.50
C TYR A 47 -4.62 3.17 26.92
N THR A 48 -4.59 1.88 27.24
CA THR A 48 -4.21 1.36 28.56
C THR A 48 -2.89 0.57 28.55
N GLY A 49 -2.17 0.57 27.41
CA GLY A 49 -1.01 -0.26 27.15
C GLY A 49 -1.32 -1.48 26.29
N GLY A 50 -0.29 -2.11 25.73
CA GLY A 50 -0.40 -3.29 24.86
C GLY A 50 -0.36 -2.96 23.36
N ASP A 51 -0.68 -3.95 22.52
CA ASP A 51 -0.51 -3.86 21.06
C ASP A 51 -1.72 -3.27 20.32
N VAL A 52 -2.80 -2.96 21.04
CA VAL A 52 -4.05 -2.45 20.47
C VAL A 52 -4.19 -0.96 20.75
N PHE A 53 -4.32 -0.17 19.70
CA PHE A 53 -4.46 1.28 19.72
C PHE A 53 -5.89 1.69 19.34
N PRO A 54 -6.78 1.93 20.33
CA PRO A 54 -8.16 2.30 20.06
C PRO A 54 -8.32 3.82 19.93
N PHE A 55 -8.99 4.25 18.87
CA PHE A 55 -9.45 5.61 18.66
C PHE A 55 -10.97 5.61 18.51
N LYS A 56 -11.62 6.65 19.03
CA LYS A 56 -13.05 6.87 18.88
C LYS A 56 -13.28 8.29 18.39
N ILE A 57 -14.03 8.41 17.31
CA ILE A 57 -14.59 9.66 16.81
C ILE A 57 -16.08 9.60 17.06
N TYR A 58 -16.60 10.56 17.80
CA TYR A 58 -18.02 10.70 18.07
C TYR A 58 -18.47 12.04 17.52
N TYR A 59 -19.63 12.09 16.90
CA TYR A 59 -20.28 13.34 16.55
C TYR A 59 -21.74 13.31 16.98
N GLN A 60 -22.27 14.48 17.33
CA GLN A 60 -23.69 14.69 17.58
C GLN A 60 -24.08 16.06 17.07
N ASN A 61 -25.22 16.15 16.41
CA ASN A 61 -25.84 17.37 15.94
C ASN A 61 -27.32 17.32 16.32
N GLU A 62 -27.81 18.39 16.91
CA GLU A 62 -29.21 18.61 17.23
C GLU A 62 -29.71 19.75 16.38
N GLU A 63 -30.74 19.47 15.58
CA GLU A 63 -31.47 20.48 14.82
C GLU A 63 -32.84 20.69 15.46
N LYS A 64 -33.09 21.91 15.92
CA LYS A 64 -34.37 22.29 16.53
C LYS A 64 -35.16 23.18 15.59
N TYR A 65 -36.37 22.73 15.26
CA TYR A 65 -37.37 23.46 14.50
C TYR A 65 -38.44 23.95 15.47
N THR A 66 -38.72 25.25 15.47
CA THR A 66 -39.75 25.86 16.33
C THR A 66 -40.87 26.34 15.42
N TYR A 67 -42.01 25.65 15.44
CA TYR A 67 -43.18 26.00 14.63
C TYR A 67 -44.08 27.00 15.36
N SER A 68 -44.07 26.97 16.69
CA SER A 68 -44.77 27.95 17.54
C SER A 68 -44.10 28.06 18.93
N SER A 69 -44.63 28.93 19.80
CA SER A 69 -44.12 29.07 21.18
C SER A 69 -44.19 27.78 22.01
N THR A 70 -45.03 26.82 21.61
CA THR A 70 -45.26 25.55 22.30
C THR A 70 -44.91 24.32 21.46
N ASP A 71 -44.73 24.46 20.15
CA ASP A 71 -44.47 23.35 19.23
C ASP A 71 -43.04 23.41 18.69
N THR A 72 -42.22 22.46 19.16
CA THR A 72 -40.83 22.32 18.78
C THR A 72 -40.54 20.88 18.40
N SER A 73 -40.01 20.66 17.20
CA SER A 73 -39.44 19.38 16.79
C SER A 73 -37.92 19.42 16.94
N THR A 74 -37.34 18.36 17.47
CA THR A 74 -35.88 18.21 17.61
C THR A 74 -35.44 16.95 16.91
N THR A 75 -34.54 17.09 15.94
CA THR A 75 -33.87 15.98 15.28
C THR A 75 -32.46 15.88 15.82
N THR A 76 -32.11 14.76 16.44
CA THR A 76 -30.74 14.45 16.87
C THR A 76 -30.11 13.48 15.90
N THR A 77 -29.03 13.89 15.26
CA THR A 77 -28.18 13.06 14.42
C THR A 77 -26.87 12.80 15.14
N SER A 78 -26.55 11.55 15.43
CA SER A 78 -25.31 11.17 16.11
C SER A 78 -24.63 10.02 15.39
N GLY A 79 -23.31 9.95 15.51
CA GLY A 79 -22.60 8.77 15.09
C GLY A 79 -21.29 8.57 15.81
N GLU A 80 -20.86 7.33 15.84
CA GLU A 80 -19.65 6.87 16.49
C GLU A 80 -18.85 6.05 15.48
N LEU A 81 -17.57 6.38 15.31
CA LEU A 81 -16.58 5.59 14.58
C LEU A 81 -15.53 5.12 15.58
N ASN A 82 -15.47 3.81 15.78
CA ASN A 82 -14.40 3.13 16.50
C ASN A 82 -13.35 2.65 15.49
N VAL A 83 -12.10 3.06 15.71
CA VAL A 83 -10.95 2.59 14.95
C VAL A 83 -10.03 1.84 15.90
N SER A 84 -9.62 0.64 15.55
CA SER A 84 -8.68 -0.15 16.34
C SER A 84 -7.57 -0.68 15.45
N LEU A 85 -6.33 -0.31 15.78
CA LEU A 85 -5.13 -0.86 15.16
C LEU A 85 -4.49 -1.86 16.14
N ASP A 86 -4.44 -3.13 15.74
CA ASP A 86 -3.77 -4.20 16.48
C ASP A 86 -2.42 -4.51 15.82
N MET A 87 -1.34 -4.08 16.47
CA MET A 87 0.03 -4.24 16.01
C MET A 87 0.54 -5.69 16.11
N LYS A 88 -0.08 -6.53 16.95
CA LYS A 88 0.32 -7.93 17.10
C LYS A 88 -0.23 -8.78 15.97
N SER A 89 -1.46 -8.51 15.54
CA SER A 89 -2.11 -9.21 14.43
C SER A 89 -2.08 -8.44 13.10
N ASN A 90 -1.46 -7.27 13.06
CA ASN A 90 -1.45 -6.34 11.92
C ASN A 90 -2.86 -6.03 11.39
N LYS A 91 -3.85 -5.98 12.30
CA LYS A 91 -5.27 -5.87 11.97
C LYS A 91 -5.79 -4.45 12.19
N LEU A 92 -6.49 -3.91 11.21
CA LEU A 92 -7.27 -2.67 11.32
C LEU A 92 -8.75 -3.01 11.41
N THR A 93 -9.43 -2.52 12.44
CA THR A 93 -10.89 -2.64 12.60
C THR A 93 -11.54 -1.26 12.61
N LEU A 94 -12.60 -1.10 11.82
CA LEU A 94 -13.41 0.10 11.68
C LEU A 94 -14.86 -0.28 11.96
N ALA A 95 -15.44 0.21 13.06
CA ALA A 95 -16.83 -0.04 13.41
C ALA A 95 -17.57 1.28 13.57
N GLY A 96 -18.63 1.47 12.80
CA GLY A 96 -19.42 2.69 12.79
C GLY A 96 -20.87 2.43 13.18
N ASP A 97 -21.44 3.36 13.94
CA ASP A 97 -22.87 3.46 14.23
C ASP A 97 -23.32 4.88 13.89
N TYR A 98 -24.37 5.03 13.09
CA TYR A 98 -24.97 6.30 12.71
C TYR A 98 -26.45 6.24 13.05
N GLN A 99 -26.99 7.25 13.71
CA GLN A 99 -28.39 7.31 14.12
C GLN A 99 -28.97 8.70 13.90
N THR A 100 -30.20 8.74 13.41
CA THR A 100 -31.06 9.92 13.46
C THR A 100 -32.26 9.61 14.34
N LYS A 101 -32.60 10.52 15.24
CA LYS A 101 -33.78 10.43 16.12
C LYS A 101 -34.58 11.71 15.98
N SER A 102 -35.84 11.58 15.60
CA SER A 102 -36.82 12.66 15.58
C SER A 102 -38.04 12.26 16.42
N VAL A 103 -38.98 13.19 16.62
CA VAL A 103 -40.21 12.90 17.36
C VAL A 103 -41.05 11.90 16.57
N GLY A 104 -41.09 10.64 17.04
CA GLY A 104 -41.92 9.57 16.46
C GLY A 104 -41.25 8.74 15.36
N ASP A 105 -40.03 9.06 14.93
CA ASP A 105 -39.30 8.30 13.92
C ASP A 105 -37.78 8.29 14.18
N GLY A 106 -37.08 7.26 13.72
CA GLY A 106 -35.64 7.16 13.86
C GLY A 106 -35.04 6.10 12.93
N SER A 107 -33.85 6.39 12.44
CA SER A 107 -33.10 5.46 11.59
C SER A 107 -31.73 5.18 12.20
N SER A 108 -31.22 3.97 12.00
CA SER A 108 -29.86 3.63 12.40
C SER A 108 -29.17 2.77 11.35
N VAL A 109 -27.88 3.03 11.13
CA VAL A 109 -27.02 2.26 10.23
C VAL A 109 -25.78 1.86 11.02
N LYS A 110 -25.43 0.58 10.95
CA LYS A 110 -24.20 0.05 11.55
C LYS A 110 -23.35 -0.61 10.48
N PHE A 111 -22.04 -0.41 10.55
CA PHE A 111 -21.09 -1.14 9.73
C PHE A 111 -19.91 -1.63 10.57
N ASN A 112 -19.31 -2.73 10.11
CA ASN A 112 -18.10 -3.28 10.68
C ASN A 112 -17.20 -3.74 9.53
N LEU A 113 -16.02 -3.14 9.43
CA LEU A 113 -15.00 -3.46 8.45
C LEU A 113 -13.74 -3.90 9.19
N SER A 114 -13.17 -5.01 8.76
CA SER A 114 -11.94 -5.56 9.31
C SER A 114 -10.96 -5.84 8.17
N VAL A 115 -9.77 -5.27 8.25
CA VAL A 115 -8.66 -5.50 7.34
C VAL A 115 -7.56 -6.22 8.10
N SER A 116 -7.13 -7.38 7.60
CA SER A 116 -6.03 -8.16 8.16
C SER A 116 -5.16 -8.69 7.03
N PRO A 117 -3.85 -8.94 7.27
CA PRO A 117 -3.00 -9.55 6.26
C PRO A 117 -3.55 -10.91 5.86
N SER A 118 -3.47 -11.22 4.57
CA SER A 118 -3.73 -12.58 4.10
C SER A 118 -2.61 -13.50 4.60
N PRO A 119 -2.93 -14.65 5.22
CA PRO A 119 -1.91 -15.66 5.55
C PRO A 119 -1.38 -16.39 4.31
N GLY A 120 -2.08 -16.28 3.18
CA GLY A 120 -1.64 -16.84 1.90
C GLY A 120 -0.62 -15.94 1.24
N GLU A 121 0.53 -16.53 0.88
CA GLU A 121 1.47 -15.95 -0.07
C GLU A 121 0.71 -15.58 -1.35
N ILE A 122 0.65 -14.27 -1.67
CA ILE A 122 0.07 -13.84 -2.95
C ILE A 122 1.08 -14.25 -4.02
N LYS A 123 0.86 -15.43 -4.59
CA LYS A 123 1.59 -15.87 -5.77
C LYS A 123 1.14 -14.99 -6.93
N VAL A 124 1.90 -13.93 -7.19
CA VAL A 124 1.82 -13.18 -8.44
C VAL A 124 2.42 -14.07 -9.53
N GLY A 125 1.69 -15.12 -9.89
CA GLY A 125 2.02 -15.94 -11.03
C GLY A 125 1.74 -15.12 -12.29
N LYS A 126 2.73 -15.02 -13.17
CA LYS A 126 2.52 -14.56 -14.54
C LYS A 126 1.31 -15.31 -15.12
N PRO A 127 0.22 -14.64 -15.54
CA PRO A 127 -0.95 -15.32 -16.09
C PRO A 127 -0.52 -16.26 -17.21
N ALA A 128 -1.06 -17.48 -17.24
CA ALA A 128 -0.84 -18.39 -18.35
C ALA A 128 -1.31 -17.68 -19.63
N LYS A 129 -0.37 -17.40 -20.57
CA LYS A 129 -0.54 -16.57 -21.78
C LYS A 129 -0.48 -15.05 -21.61
N SER A 130 0.09 -14.53 -20.54
CA SER A 130 0.37 -13.09 -20.47
C SER A 130 1.29 -12.68 -21.61
N LYS A 131 0.73 -11.83 -22.46
CA LYS A 131 1.45 -11.15 -23.52
C LYS A 131 2.34 -10.10 -22.87
N ASN A 132 3.61 -10.03 -23.26
CA ASN A 132 4.44 -8.92 -22.81
C ASN A 132 3.87 -7.61 -23.39
N LEU A 133 4.25 -6.47 -22.80
CA LEU A 133 3.75 -5.16 -23.23
C LEU A 133 3.91 -4.95 -24.75
N ILE A 134 4.98 -5.48 -25.34
CA ILE A 134 5.27 -5.41 -26.78
C ILE A 134 4.25 -6.22 -27.59
N GLN A 135 3.92 -7.44 -27.18
CA GLN A 135 2.88 -8.26 -27.82
C GLN A 135 1.50 -7.62 -27.68
N LEU A 136 1.21 -6.99 -26.54
CA LEU A 136 -0.04 -6.24 -26.34
C LEU A 136 -0.11 -5.02 -27.28
N LEU A 137 0.97 -4.26 -27.40
CA LEU A 137 1.04 -3.11 -28.30
C LEU A 137 0.95 -3.53 -29.77
N ASN A 138 1.55 -4.67 -30.13
CA ASN A 138 1.42 -5.26 -31.46
C ASN A 138 -0.02 -5.70 -31.77
N ASP A 139 -0.69 -6.37 -30.82
CA ASP A 139 -2.10 -6.75 -30.96
C ASP A 139 -3.03 -5.53 -31.07
N LEU A 140 -2.69 -4.44 -30.39
CA LEU A 140 -3.44 -3.19 -30.41
C LEU A 140 -3.23 -2.36 -31.69
N GLY A 141 -2.55 -2.92 -32.70
CA GLY A 141 -2.35 -2.28 -33.99
C GLY A 141 -1.23 -1.24 -34.01
N PHE A 142 -0.45 -1.11 -32.94
CA PHE A 142 0.76 -0.30 -32.96
C PHE A 142 1.95 -1.04 -33.58
N GLY A 143 1.80 -2.32 -33.94
CA GLY A 143 2.87 -3.13 -34.52
C GLY A 143 3.51 -2.50 -35.75
N GLU A 144 2.73 -1.85 -36.63
CA GLU A 144 3.29 -1.14 -37.80
C GLU A 144 4.02 0.15 -37.42
N LEU A 145 3.55 0.84 -36.38
CA LEU A 145 4.26 1.98 -35.78
C LEU A 145 5.56 1.56 -35.10
N PHE A 146 5.81 0.25 -34.92
CA PHE A 146 7.03 -0.35 -34.35
C PHE A 146 7.82 -1.20 -35.35
N SER A 147 7.31 -1.40 -36.57
CA SER A 147 7.89 -2.25 -37.61
C SER A 147 8.66 -1.43 -38.63
N GLY A 148 9.76 -0.83 -38.19
CA GLY A 148 10.96 -0.76 -39.02
C GLY A 148 10.93 0.08 -40.32
N ASP A 149 10.04 1.06 -40.49
CA ASP A 149 10.16 2.08 -41.56
C ASP A 149 10.81 3.39 -41.05
N GLY A 150 11.81 3.25 -40.17
CA GLY A 150 12.90 4.23 -40.06
C GLY A 150 12.59 5.62 -39.49
N SER A 151 11.40 5.88 -38.91
CA SER A 151 11.08 7.20 -38.35
C SER A 151 10.46 7.19 -36.93
N GLY A 152 10.51 6.05 -36.23
CA GLY A 152 9.96 5.90 -34.88
C GLY A 152 10.99 5.56 -33.80
N LEU A 153 10.76 6.10 -32.62
CA LEU A 153 11.55 5.98 -31.38
C LEU A 153 11.50 4.54 -30.82
N PHE A 154 12.47 3.66 -31.13
CA PHE A 154 12.36 2.22 -30.75
C PHE A 154 13.38 1.69 -29.74
N VAL A 155 12.83 0.83 -28.85
CA VAL A 155 13.50 -0.14 -28.01
C VAL A 155 13.44 -1.51 -28.73
N THR A 156 14.57 -2.01 -29.23
CA THR A 156 14.76 -3.32 -29.87
C THR A 156 14.51 -4.48 -28.89
N GLU A 157 14.23 -5.70 -29.39
CA GLU A 157 14.15 -6.89 -28.52
C GLU A 157 15.42 -7.10 -27.68
N THR A 158 16.58 -6.75 -28.25
CA THR A 158 17.87 -6.71 -27.57
C THR A 158 17.83 -5.79 -26.35
N GLN A 159 17.29 -4.58 -26.51
CA GLN A 159 17.13 -3.64 -25.40
C GLN A 159 16.09 -4.10 -24.37
N ALA A 160 15.05 -4.83 -24.78
CA ALA A 160 14.10 -5.44 -23.85
C ALA A 160 14.77 -6.52 -22.98
N ARG A 161 15.53 -7.44 -23.58
CA ARG A 161 16.30 -8.46 -22.85
C ARG A 161 17.37 -7.85 -21.96
N ASP A 162 18.07 -6.80 -22.42
CA ASP A 162 19.04 -6.09 -21.59
C ASP A 162 18.39 -5.34 -20.41
N THR A 163 17.14 -4.90 -20.57
CA THR A 163 16.36 -4.32 -19.46
C THR A 163 15.95 -5.38 -18.45
N GLU A 164 15.56 -6.56 -18.91
CA GLU A 164 15.29 -7.74 -18.07
C GLU A 164 16.53 -8.13 -17.27
N ARG A 165 17.70 -8.28 -17.92
CA ARG A 165 19.00 -8.54 -17.26
C ARG A 165 19.32 -7.55 -16.15
N LYS A 166 19.11 -6.26 -16.39
CA LYS A 166 19.35 -5.21 -15.39
C LYS A 166 18.38 -5.31 -14.22
N THR A 167 17.13 -5.70 -14.48
CA THR A 167 16.10 -5.87 -13.46
C THR A 167 16.40 -7.08 -12.59
N ASP A 168 16.74 -8.21 -13.21
CA ASP A 168 17.14 -9.45 -12.54
C ASP A 168 18.36 -9.25 -11.64
N ILE A 169 19.41 -8.60 -12.16
CA ILE A 169 20.62 -8.27 -11.39
C ILE A 169 20.30 -7.43 -10.16
N LYS A 170 19.40 -6.44 -10.27
CA LYS A 170 18.97 -5.61 -9.13
C LYS A 170 18.10 -6.39 -8.14
N ALA A 171 17.24 -7.28 -8.62
CA ALA A 171 16.43 -8.14 -7.75
C ALA A 171 17.32 -9.07 -6.91
N MET A 172 18.32 -9.70 -7.55
CA MET A 172 19.33 -10.50 -6.85
C MET A 172 20.16 -9.67 -5.86
N GLN A 173 20.56 -8.45 -6.24
CA GLN A 173 21.26 -7.53 -5.34
C GLN A 173 20.44 -7.27 -4.07
N GLY A 174 19.16 -6.94 -4.20
CA GLY A 174 18.29 -6.67 -3.05
C GLY A 174 18.21 -7.84 -2.06
N GLN A 175 18.16 -9.08 -2.56
CA GLN A 175 18.14 -10.28 -1.72
C GLN A 175 19.48 -10.54 -1.02
N LEU A 176 20.59 -10.28 -1.71
CA LEU A 176 21.92 -10.37 -1.11
C LEU A 176 22.12 -9.34 0.00
N GLU A 177 21.62 -8.12 -0.18
CA GLU A 177 21.67 -7.08 0.87
C GLU A 177 20.78 -7.41 2.06
N ALA A 178 19.58 -7.96 1.82
CA ALA A 178 18.71 -8.43 2.89
C ALA A 178 19.40 -9.54 3.70
N TYR A 179 20.03 -10.50 3.02
CA TYR A 179 20.80 -11.55 3.70
C TYR A 179 21.94 -10.99 4.54
N TRP A 180 22.70 -10.01 4.02
CA TRP A 180 23.77 -9.36 4.79
C TRP A 180 23.25 -8.63 6.01
N ALA A 181 22.09 -7.94 5.91
CA ALA A 181 21.49 -7.24 7.04
C ALA A 181 21.15 -8.18 8.20
N ASP A 182 20.78 -9.43 7.89
CA ASP A 182 20.43 -10.43 8.90
C ASP A 182 21.65 -11.23 9.42
N ASN A 183 22.68 -11.44 8.60
CA ASN A 183 23.78 -12.37 8.92
C ASN A 183 25.14 -11.68 9.14
N GLY A 184 25.32 -10.45 8.66
CA GLY A 184 26.58 -9.70 8.73
C GLY A 184 27.61 -10.05 7.65
N PHE A 185 27.29 -10.98 6.73
CA PHE A 185 28.15 -11.40 5.63
C PHE A 185 27.35 -11.79 4.40
N TYR A 186 27.99 -11.82 3.23
CA TYR A 186 27.38 -12.28 1.98
C TYR A 186 27.61 -13.78 1.76
N PRO A 187 26.69 -14.48 1.07
CA PRO A 187 26.81 -15.90 0.83
C PRO A 187 27.91 -16.23 -0.19
N THR A 188 28.41 -17.46 -0.13
CA THR A 188 29.32 -18.00 -1.14
C THR A 188 28.61 -18.29 -2.46
N LEU A 189 29.36 -18.43 -3.56
CA LEU A 189 28.80 -18.86 -4.85
C LEU A 189 28.16 -20.25 -4.76
N GLY A 190 28.63 -21.12 -3.87
CA GLY A 190 28.05 -22.44 -3.64
C GLY A 190 26.65 -22.34 -3.06
N GLU A 191 26.47 -21.52 -2.02
CA GLU A 191 25.20 -21.27 -1.36
C GLU A 191 24.17 -20.60 -2.27
N VAL A 192 24.57 -19.55 -3.02
CA VAL A 192 23.68 -18.89 -3.98
C VAL A 192 23.23 -19.84 -5.10
N ASN A 193 24.01 -20.89 -5.40
CA ASN A 193 23.65 -21.91 -6.38
C ASN A 193 22.90 -23.11 -5.81
N ASP A 194 22.73 -23.19 -4.48
CA ASP A 194 21.96 -24.25 -3.83
C ASP A 194 20.47 -23.87 -3.79
N PRO A 195 19.57 -24.61 -4.47
CA PRO A 195 18.14 -24.30 -4.48
C PRO A 195 17.48 -24.33 -3.10
N ASN A 196 17.93 -25.22 -2.20
CA ASN A 196 17.38 -25.33 -0.85
C ASN A 196 17.83 -24.14 0.01
N TRP A 197 19.09 -23.72 -0.15
CA TRP A 197 19.61 -22.54 0.52
C TRP A 197 18.86 -21.29 0.05
N ARG A 198 18.65 -21.13 -1.27
CA ARG A 198 17.92 -19.99 -1.83
C ARG A 198 16.48 -19.90 -1.36
N SER A 199 15.76 -21.02 -1.28
CA SER A 199 14.36 -20.99 -0.83
C SER A 199 14.21 -20.56 0.63
N GLN A 200 15.24 -20.78 1.44
CA GLN A 200 15.28 -20.36 2.84
C GLN A 200 15.75 -18.91 3.01
N ASN A 201 16.70 -18.47 2.19
CA ASN A 201 17.41 -17.19 2.41
C ASN A 201 16.99 -16.08 1.44
N PHE A 202 16.50 -16.39 0.24
CA PHE A 202 16.02 -15.44 -0.77
C PHE A 202 14.49 -15.51 -0.92
N VAL A 203 13.79 -15.26 0.18
CA VAL A 203 12.33 -15.37 0.23
C VAL A 203 11.69 -14.36 -0.73
N GLY A 204 10.87 -14.88 -1.65
CA GLY A 204 10.16 -14.07 -2.64
C GLY A 204 10.96 -13.74 -3.90
N LEU A 205 12.21 -14.21 -4.06
CA LEU A 205 12.91 -14.13 -5.33
C LEU A 205 12.32 -15.13 -6.33
N ASP A 206 11.90 -14.65 -7.50
CA ASP A 206 11.51 -15.54 -8.59
C ASP A 206 12.72 -16.34 -9.07
N SER A 207 12.59 -17.67 -9.13
CA SER A 207 13.63 -18.56 -9.64
C SER A 207 14.05 -18.22 -11.09
N GLU A 208 13.15 -17.59 -11.86
CA GLU A 208 13.43 -17.14 -13.21
C GLU A 208 14.36 -15.91 -13.24
N ALA A 209 14.40 -15.09 -12.20
CA ALA A 209 15.33 -13.95 -12.10
C ALA A 209 16.80 -14.38 -11.96
N LEU A 210 17.05 -15.67 -11.73
CA LEU A 210 18.40 -16.26 -11.66
C LEU A 210 18.86 -16.79 -13.02
N LYS A 211 18.01 -16.70 -14.04
CA LYS A 211 18.25 -17.20 -15.39
C LYS A 211 18.29 -16.04 -16.36
N ASP A 212 19.38 -15.93 -17.12
CA ASP A 212 19.45 -14.97 -18.22
C ASP A 212 18.28 -15.20 -19.21
N PRO A 213 17.69 -14.16 -19.83
CA PRO A 213 16.58 -14.32 -20.78
C PRO A 213 16.89 -15.25 -21.95
N GLN A 214 18.17 -15.43 -22.28
CA GLN A 214 18.67 -16.37 -23.30
C GLN A 214 19.41 -17.57 -22.69
N GLY A 215 19.47 -17.64 -21.36
CA GLY A 215 20.06 -18.73 -20.61
C GLY A 215 19.08 -19.88 -20.38
N THR A 216 19.62 -21.06 -20.10
CA THR A 216 18.85 -22.27 -19.76
C THR A 216 19.03 -22.69 -18.31
N SER A 217 19.94 -22.06 -17.59
CA SER A 217 20.31 -22.42 -16.21
C SER A 217 20.03 -21.28 -15.25
N GLN A 218 19.52 -21.62 -14.08
CA GLN A 218 19.38 -20.72 -12.94
C GLN A 218 20.66 -20.66 -12.08
N LYS A 219 21.76 -21.24 -12.56
CA LYS A 219 23.05 -21.24 -11.87
C LYS A 219 23.87 -20.03 -12.28
N LEU A 220 24.39 -19.34 -11.28
CA LEU A 220 25.31 -18.24 -11.45
C LEU A 220 26.73 -18.79 -11.61
N VAL A 221 27.51 -18.11 -12.45
CA VAL A 221 28.90 -18.48 -12.73
C VAL A 221 29.88 -17.58 -11.96
N GLY A 222 31.09 -18.06 -11.68
CA GLY A 222 32.11 -17.27 -10.97
C GLY A 222 32.82 -16.22 -11.84
N SER A 223 32.45 -16.10 -13.12
CA SER A 223 33.05 -15.14 -14.06
C SER A 223 32.02 -14.72 -15.11
N PRO A 224 31.95 -13.45 -15.52
CA PRO A 224 30.99 -12.98 -16.52
C PRO A 224 31.02 -13.81 -17.81
N LYS A 225 29.86 -14.27 -18.25
CA LYS A 225 29.70 -15.09 -19.46
C LYS A 225 28.40 -14.75 -20.16
N ALA A 226 28.40 -14.76 -21.48
CA ALA A 226 27.16 -14.58 -22.25
C ALA A 226 26.11 -15.64 -21.85
N LYS A 227 24.85 -15.20 -21.75
CA LYS A 227 23.68 -16.04 -21.42
C LYS A 227 23.73 -16.66 -20.02
N SER A 228 24.44 -16.03 -19.09
CA SER A 228 24.52 -16.42 -17.69
C SER A 228 24.83 -15.20 -16.82
N TYR A 229 24.26 -15.16 -15.62
CA TYR A 229 24.65 -14.18 -14.62
C TYR A 229 25.88 -14.67 -13.87
N SER A 230 26.78 -13.74 -13.51
CA SER A 230 27.92 -14.08 -12.67
C SER A 230 27.84 -13.46 -11.29
N TYR A 231 28.28 -14.21 -10.29
CA TYR A 231 28.40 -13.78 -8.90
C TYR A 231 29.79 -14.07 -8.39
N VAL A 232 30.45 -13.04 -7.86
CA VAL A 232 31.78 -13.13 -7.28
C VAL A 232 31.74 -12.51 -5.89
N ALA A 233 31.78 -13.37 -4.87
CA ALA A 233 31.96 -12.94 -3.49
C ALA A 233 33.42 -12.53 -3.24
N SER A 234 33.61 -11.57 -2.33
CA SER A 234 34.90 -10.96 -2.00
C SER A 234 35.03 -10.81 -0.47
N PRO A 235 36.23 -11.08 0.10
CA PRO A 235 37.46 -11.49 -0.58
C PRO A 235 37.38 -12.88 -1.22
N SER A 236 38.24 -13.14 -2.21
CA SER A 236 38.25 -14.43 -2.91
C SER A 236 38.47 -15.59 -1.94
N GLY A 237 37.72 -16.67 -2.11
CA GLY A 237 37.83 -17.85 -1.25
C GLY A 237 37.18 -17.69 0.13
N CYS A 238 36.20 -16.80 0.28
CA CYS A 238 35.43 -16.57 1.51
C CYS A 238 34.50 -17.74 1.92
N ASN A 239 34.94 -18.98 1.72
CA ASN A 239 34.21 -20.18 2.13
C ASN A 239 34.34 -20.47 3.64
N ASN A 240 35.33 -19.85 4.32
CA ASN A 240 35.61 -19.96 5.76
C ASN A 240 35.86 -18.60 6.44
N VAL A 241 35.69 -17.51 5.69
CA VAL A 241 35.82 -16.12 6.16
C VAL A 241 34.56 -15.43 5.69
N GLU A 242 33.93 -14.64 6.55
CA GLU A 242 32.73 -13.86 6.23
C GLU A 242 32.97 -13.02 4.96
N CYS A 243 32.25 -13.31 3.86
CA CYS A 243 32.36 -12.53 2.63
C CYS A 243 31.82 -11.12 2.92
N THR A 244 32.64 -10.10 2.75
CA THR A 244 32.27 -8.71 3.10
C THR A 244 31.71 -7.92 1.93
N SER A 245 31.89 -8.41 0.70
CA SER A 245 31.43 -7.74 -0.51
C SER A 245 31.12 -8.74 -1.63
N PHE A 246 30.41 -8.29 -2.66
CA PHE A 246 30.19 -9.09 -3.86
C PHE A 246 30.15 -8.23 -5.13
N THR A 247 30.26 -8.89 -6.28
CA THR A 247 29.95 -8.30 -7.59
C THR A 247 29.02 -9.24 -8.36
N LEU A 248 27.89 -8.72 -8.82
CA LEU A 248 26.98 -9.36 -9.75
C LEU A 248 27.15 -8.75 -11.13
N THR A 249 27.19 -9.57 -12.18
CA THR A 249 27.36 -9.09 -13.55
C THR A 249 26.47 -9.84 -14.54
N ALA A 250 25.91 -9.09 -15.49
CA ALA A 250 25.29 -9.60 -16.71
C ALA A 250 26.05 -9.08 -17.94
N THR A 251 26.26 -9.94 -18.94
CA THR A 251 26.78 -9.54 -20.25
C THR A 251 25.62 -9.09 -21.13
N LEU A 252 25.66 -7.84 -21.61
CA LEU A 252 24.60 -7.27 -22.43
C LEU A 252 24.77 -7.67 -23.90
N GLU A 253 23.65 -7.80 -24.62
CA GLU A 253 23.68 -8.21 -26.03
C GLU A 253 24.17 -7.10 -26.97
N GLY A 254 23.97 -5.83 -26.61
CA GLY A 254 24.57 -4.69 -27.30
C GLY A 254 26.09 -4.55 -27.08
N GLY A 255 26.69 -5.46 -26.31
CA GLY A 255 28.08 -5.40 -25.88
C GLY A 255 28.23 -4.77 -24.49
N GLY A 256 29.37 -5.05 -23.85
CA GLY A 256 29.66 -4.60 -22.49
C GLY A 256 29.02 -5.45 -21.39
N THR A 257 29.13 -4.95 -20.17
CA THR A 257 28.56 -5.62 -18.98
C THR A 257 27.80 -4.63 -18.13
N PHE A 258 26.73 -5.11 -17.50
CA PHE A 258 26.07 -4.42 -16.41
C PHE A 258 26.48 -5.10 -15.11
N SER A 259 27.12 -4.35 -14.22
CA SER A 259 27.57 -4.87 -12.93
C SER A 259 27.06 -4.03 -11.77
N VAL A 260 26.70 -4.70 -10.69
CA VAL A 260 26.38 -4.08 -9.40
C VAL A 260 27.30 -4.67 -8.32
N ARG A 261 27.57 -3.88 -7.28
CA ARG A 261 28.41 -4.26 -6.14
C ARG A 261 27.59 -4.24 -4.86
N SER A 262 28.14 -4.84 -3.82
CA SER A 262 27.63 -4.66 -2.45
C SER A 262 27.54 -3.19 -2.08
N LEU A 263 26.55 -2.85 -1.26
CA LEU A 263 26.37 -1.49 -0.71
C LEU A 263 27.14 -1.25 0.60
N ASN A 264 27.65 -2.33 1.20
CA ASN A 264 28.48 -2.32 2.41
C ASN A 264 29.97 -2.45 2.08
#